data_AF-A0A7J3DNK8-F1
#
_entry.id   AF-A0A7J3DNK8-F1
#
_cell.length_a   1.000
_cell.length_b   1.000
_cell.length_c   1.000
_cell.angle_alpha   90.00
_cell.angle_beta   90.00
_cell.angle_gamma   90.00
#
_symmetry.space_group_name_H-M   'P 1'
#
loop_
_entity.id
_entity.type
_entity.pdbx_description
1 polymer ?
#
loop_
_entity_poly.entity_id
_entity_poly.type
_entity_poly.pdbx_seq_one_letter_code
_entity_poly.pdbx_strand_id
1 'polypeptide(L)'
;MRRMDYSNLVDYYKKLEEVSAKLEKTRILAKLFKEVSLNELDKVVLLVQGTVFPKFTGYELGIATQMMIRAISKAAGVSMDKIEKEFAKVGDLGLVAEKFIKEKKQVTLFTKKLTVEKVFKNLQELAFVTGVGSQERKLTLITELLVSAKPEEARYIVRTILGELRVGVAEGLIRDAIVEAF
;
A
#
# COMPACT_ATOMS: atom_id res chain seq x y z
N MET A 1 8.58 -4.46 -21.85
CA MET A 1 9.06 -3.72 -20.65
C MET A 1 8.82 -4.55 -19.41
N ARG A 2 9.79 -4.60 -18.50
CA ARG A 2 9.70 -5.35 -17.23
C ARG A 2 8.87 -4.54 -16.24
N ARG A 3 7.84 -5.15 -15.64
CA ARG A 3 7.02 -4.52 -14.59
C ARG A 3 7.81 -4.44 -13.28
N MET A 4 7.60 -3.37 -12.52
CA MET A 4 8.21 -3.17 -11.21
C MET A 4 7.59 -4.09 -10.15
N ASP A 5 8.43 -4.84 -9.43
CA ASP A 5 8.02 -5.58 -8.23
C ASP A 5 7.60 -4.58 -7.14
N TYR A 6 6.49 -4.83 -6.45
CA TYR A 6 5.98 -3.92 -5.42
C TYR A 6 6.96 -3.79 -4.24
N SER A 7 7.72 -4.83 -3.92
CA SER A 7 8.78 -4.76 -2.93
C SER A 7 9.82 -3.67 -3.21
N ASN A 8 10.13 -3.40 -4.49
CA ASN A 8 11.06 -2.33 -4.82
C ASN A 8 10.48 -0.96 -4.44
N LEU A 9 9.17 -0.75 -4.61
CA LEU A 9 8.50 0.49 -4.24
C LEU A 9 8.44 0.62 -2.71
N VAL A 10 8.23 -0.50 -2.01
CA VAL A 10 8.29 -0.57 -0.54
C VAL A 10 9.66 -0.18 0.01
N ASP A 11 10.76 -0.58 -0.64
CA ASP A 11 12.11 -0.14 -0.26
C ASP A 11 12.26 1.38 -0.36
N TYR A 12 11.61 2.02 -1.33
CA TYR A 12 11.58 3.48 -1.44
C TYR A 12 10.73 4.12 -0.34
N TYR A 13 9.58 3.53 0.03
CA TYR A 13 8.78 4.03 1.14
C TYR A 13 9.54 4.02 2.47
N LYS A 14 10.29 2.95 2.76
CA LYS A 14 11.10 2.85 3.97
C LYS A 14 12.14 3.97 4.04
N LYS A 15 12.88 4.19 2.94
CA LYS A 15 13.85 5.29 2.84
C LYS A 15 13.20 6.67 3.04
N LEU A 16 11.99 6.86 2.52
CA LEU A 16 11.25 8.12 2.67
C LEU A 16 10.76 8.35 4.11
N GLU A 17 10.45 7.29 4.87
CA GLU A 17 10.09 7.37 6.29
C GLU A 17 11.28 7.68 7.19
N GLU A 18 12.47 7.14 6.86
CA GLU A 18 13.69 7.35 7.65
C GLU A 18 14.23 8.79 7.56
N VAL A 19 13.93 9.48 6.46
CA VAL A 19 14.43 10.83 6.19
C VAL A 19 13.40 11.89 6.57
N SER A 20 13.83 12.98 7.20
CA SER A 20 13.00 14.17 7.47
C SER A 20 13.26 15.31 6.48
N ALA A 21 14.46 15.39 5.90
CA ALA A 21 14.88 16.48 5.04
C ALA A 21 14.16 16.48 3.68
N LYS A 22 13.49 17.59 3.35
CA LYS A 22 12.73 17.76 2.09
C LYS A 22 13.59 17.46 0.85
N LEU A 23 14.78 18.04 0.77
CA LEU A 23 15.70 17.87 -0.38
C LEU A 23 16.11 16.42 -0.59
N GLU A 24 16.32 15.67 0.50
CA GLU A 24 16.72 14.28 0.41
C GLU A 24 15.54 13.39 -0.04
N LYS A 25 14.32 13.65 0.46
CA LYS A 25 13.11 13.03 -0.08
C LYS A 25 12.93 13.30 -1.58
N THR A 26 13.16 14.53 -2.02
CA THR A 26 13.12 14.90 -3.45
C THR A 26 14.08 14.04 -4.26
N ARG A 27 15.33 13.87 -3.81
CA ARG A 27 16.33 13.04 -4.50
C ARG A 27 15.95 11.55 -4.53
N ILE A 28 15.41 11.03 -3.43
CA ILE A 28 14.93 9.63 -3.35
C ILE A 28 13.80 9.40 -4.36
N LEU A 29 12.82 10.31 -4.43
CA LEU A 29 11.72 10.25 -5.39
C LEU A 29 12.19 10.42 -6.83
N ALA A 30 13.10 11.37 -7.10
CA ALA A 30 13.63 11.59 -8.44
C ALA A 30 14.38 10.36 -8.96
N LYS A 31 15.15 9.68 -8.09
CA LYS A 31 15.79 8.40 -8.40
C LYS A 31 14.76 7.32 -8.73
N LEU A 32 13.72 7.17 -7.91
CA LEU A 32 12.62 6.24 -8.18
C LEU A 32 11.99 6.51 -9.55
N PHE A 33 11.67 7.77 -9.87
CA PHE A 33 11.03 8.11 -11.15
C PHE A 33 11.90 7.83 -12.38
N LYS A 34 13.23 7.94 -12.25
CA LYS A 34 14.19 7.56 -13.30
C LYS A 34 14.30 6.06 -13.52
N GLU A 35 14.10 5.25 -12.48
CA GLU A 35 14.18 3.78 -12.54
C GLU A 35 12.87 3.13 -13.02
N VAL A 36 11.75 3.85 -12.91
CA VAL A 36 10.42 3.35 -13.27
C VAL A 36 10.19 3.47 -14.77
N SER A 37 9.56 2.44 -15.31
CA SER A 37 9.18 2.38 -16.71
C SER A 37 8.03 3.37 -17.02
N LEU A 38 8.04 4.05 -18.18
CA LEU A 38 7.07 5.11 -18.48
C LEU A 38 5.59 4.68 -18.36
N ASN A 39 5.28 3.41 -18.59
CA ASN A 39 3.92 2.87 -18.47
C ASN A 39 3.48 2.57 -17.02
N GLU A 40 4.39 2.67 -16.05
CA GLU A 40 4.11 2.52 -14.62
C GLU A 40 4.36 3.82 -13.83
N LEU A 41 4.95 4.85 -14.46
CA LEU A 41 5.30 6.11 -13.79
C LEU A 41 4.07 6.80 -13.19
N ASP A 42 2.97 6.84 -13.93
CA ASP A 42 1.67 7.36 -13.47
C ASP A 42 1.20 6.68 -12.17
N LYS A 43 1.30 5.34 -12.12
CA LYS A 43 0.88 4.51 -10.99
C LYS A 43 1.78 4.72 -9.80
N VAL A 44 3.10 4.75 -10.03
CA VAL A 44 4.08 4.98 -8.96
C VAL A 44 3.90 6.36 -8.36
N VAL A 45 3.72 7.40 -9.18
CA VAL A 45 3.48 8.78 -8.71
C VAL A 45 2.26 8.86 -7.80
N LEU A 46 1.14 8.24 -8.19
CA LEU A 46 -0.06 8.21 -7.35
C LEU A 46 0.17 7.41 -6.05
N LEU A 47 0.81 6.25 -6.16
CA LEU A 47 1.07 5.39 -5.00
C LEU A 47 1.99 6.06 -3.97
N VAL A 48 3.04 6.77 -4.39
CA VAL A 48 3.89 7.53 -3.44
C VAL A 48 3.17 8.71 -2.79
N GLN A 49 2.08 9.19 -3.39
CA GLN A 49 1.17 10.15 -2.78
C GLN A 49 0.15 9.48 -1.82
N GLY A 50 0.13 8.16 -1.73
CA GLY A 50 -0.80 7.40 -0.90
C GLY A 50 -2.19 7.25 -1.52
N THR A 51 -2.32 7.39 -2.84
CA THR A 51 -3.60 7.26 -3.55
C THR A 51 -3.48 6.38 -4.79
N VAL A 52 -4.62 5.92 -5.31
CA VAL A 52 -4.71 5.27 -6.62
C VAL A 52 -5.63 6.02 -7.59
N PHE A 53 -6.06 7.22 -7.19
CA PHE A 53 -6.82 8.15 -8.00
C PHE A 53 -6.26 9.56 -7.85
N PRO A 54 -6.23 10.36 -8.94
CA PRO A 54 -5.96 11.79 -8.82
C PRO A 54 -6.96 12.47 -7.89
N LYS A 55 -6.52 13.43 -7.07
CA LYS A 55 -7.36 14.07 -6.04
C LYS A 55 -8.66 14.70 -6.60
N PHE A 56 -8.63 15.21 -7.83
CA PHE A 56 -9.77 15.88 -8.44
C PHE A 56 -10.91 14.94 -8.86
N THR A 57 -10.72 13.62 -8.85
CA THR A 57 -11.77 12.67 -9.25
C THR A 57 -12.82 12.44 -8.17
N GLY A 58 -12.51 12.75 -6.91
CA GLY A 58 -13.39 12.48 -5.76
C GLY A 58 -13.58 10.98 -5.45
N TYR A 59 -12.80 10.09 -6.06
CA TYR A 59 -12.86 8.66 -5.78
C TYR A 59 -12.16 8.33 -4.46
N GLU A 60 -12.85 7.55 -3.63
CA GLU A 60 -12.32 6.99 -2.39
C GLU A 60 -12.47 5.47 -2.39
N LEU A 61 -11.55 4.76 -1.72
CA LEU A 61 -11.62 3.30 -1.61
C LEU A 61 -12.80 2.87 -0.70
N GLY A 62 -13.19 3.74 0.22
CA GLY A 62 -14.33 3.55 1.11
C GLY A 62 -14.19 2.32 2.00
N ILE A 63 -12.99 2.09 2.54
CA ILE A 63 -12.68 0.94 3.41
C ILE A 63 -12.56 1.41 4.86
N ALA A 64 -13.47 0.96 5.71
CA ALA A 64 -13.42 1.25 7.14
C ALA A 64 -12.34 0.42 7.86
N THR A 65 -11.79 0.95 8.95
CA THR A 65 -10.80 0.28 9.81
C THR A 65 -11.24 -1.11 10.24
N GLN A 66 -12.52 -1.30 10.57
CA GLN A 66 -13.09 -2.59 10.96
C GLN A 66 -13.07 -3.63 9.83
N MET A 67 -13.25 -3.22 8.57
CA MET A 67 -13.07 -4.12 7.43
C MET A 67 -11.59 -4.51 7.26
N MET A 68 -10.67 -3.58 7.49
CA MET A 68 -9.23 -3.89 7.43
C MET A 68 -8.79 -4.84 8.54
N ILE A 69 -9.29 -4.68 9.77
CA ILE A 69 -9.06 -5.62 10.87
C ILE A 69 -9.52 -7.04 10.48
N ARG A 70 -10.73 -7.15 9.90
CA ARG A 70 -11.26 -8.42 9.37
C ARG A 70 -10.38 -9.01 8.28
N ALA A 71 -9.90 -8.21 7.34
CA ALA A 71 -9.03 -8.66 6.26
C ALA A 71 -7.67 -9.17 6.77
N ILE A 72 -7.04 -8.45 7.71
CA ILE A 72 -5.79 -8.86 8.34
C ILE A 72 -6.00 -10.16 9.13
N SER A 73 -7.12 -10.27 9.87
CA SER A 73 -7.51 -11.47 10.60
C SER A 73 -7.59 -12.69 9.70
N LYS A 74 -8.32 -12.58 8.58
CA LYS A 74 -8.43 -13.64 7.57
C LYS A 74 -7.09 -13.98 6.93
N ALA A 75 -6.28 -12.98 6.55
CA ALA A 75 -5.02 -13.19 5.84
C ALA A 75 -3.92 -13.84 6.70
N ALA A 76 -3.83 -13.43 7.98
CA ALA A 76 -2.85 -13.91 8.94
C ALA A 76 -3.29 -15.16 9.71
N GLY A 77 -4.58 -15.49 9.73
CA GLY A 77 -5.13 -16.59 10.52
C GLY A 77 -5.12 -16.32 12.03
N VAL A 78 -5.34 -15.05 12.42
CA VAL A 78 -5.32 -14.58 13.81
C VAL A 78 -6.67 -13.97 14.18
N SER A 79 -7.12 -14.07 15.43
CA SER A 79 -8.39 -13.48 15.86
C SER A 79 -8.41 -11.95 15.77
N MET A 80 -9.57 -11.37 15.47
CA MET A 80 -9.75 -9.91 15.41
C MET A 80 -9.40 -9.22 16.73
N ASP A 81 -9.78 -9.80 17.87
CA ASP A 81 -9.45 -9.27 19.21
C ASP A 81 -7.93 -9.07 19.42
N LYS A 82 -7.09 -9.98 18.91
CA LYS A 82 -5.62 -9.82 18.98
C LYS A 82 -5.15 -8.66 18.13
N ILE A 83 -5.74 -8.48 16.94
CA ILE A 83 -5.40 -7.39 16.02
C ILE A 83 -5.83 -6.05 16.62
N GLU A 84 -7.03 -5.96 17.20
CA GLU A 84 -7.53 -4.76 17.87
C GLU A 84 -6.67 -4.37 19.06
N LYS A 85 -6.27 -5.35 19.90
CA LYS A 85 -5.37 -5.13 21.02
C LYS A 85 -4.00 -4.61 20.58
N GLU A 86 -3.46 -5.13 19.48
CA GLU A 86 -2.19 -4.61 18.95
C GLU A 86 -2.37 -3.22 18.35
N PHE A 87 -3.46 -2.99 17.61
CA PHE A 87 -3.76 -1.70 17.01
C PHE A 87 -3.95 -0.60 18.06
N ALA A 88 -4.62 -0.90 19.18
CA ALA A 88 -4.76 0.01 20.30
C ALA A 88 -3.42 0.41 20.93
N LYS A 89 -2.38 -0.44 20.84
CA LYS A 89 -1.03 -0.14 21.34
C LYS A 89 -0.19 0.64 20.33
N VAL A 90 -0.26 0.27 19.06
CA VAL A 90 0.65 0.75 18.01
C VAL A 90 0.10 1.99 17.29
N GLY A 91 -1.23 2.14 17.19
CA GLY A 91 -1.87 3.27 16.50
C GLY A 91 -1.66 3.29 14.97
N ASP A 92 -1.21 2.17 14.39
CA ASP A 92 -0.93 2.03 12.96
C ASP A 92 -1.29 0.62 12.50
N LEU A 93 -2.38 0.50 11.75
CA LEU A 93 -2.86 -0.81 11.31
C LEU A 93 -1.95 -1.44 10.24
N GLY A 94 -1.11 -0.66 9.57
CA GLY A 94 -0.09 -1.16 8.66
C GLY A 94 1.04 -1.89 9.40
N LEU A 95 1.53 -1.31 10.49
CA LEU A 95 2.52 -1.99 11.36
C LEU A 95 1.94 -3.27 11.98
N VAL A 96 0.67 -3.23 12.37
CA VAL A 96 -0.05 -4.41 12.88
C VAL A 96 -0.15 -5.49 11.81
N ALA A 97 -0.48 -5.12 10.57
CA ALA A 97 -0.52 -6.05 9.44
C ALA A 97 0.85 -6.67 9.16
N GLU A 98 1.92 -5.88 9.11
CA GLU A 98 3.30 -6.37 8.95
C GLU A 98 3.65 -7.41 10.02
N LYS A 99 3.37 -7.10 11.30
CA LYS A 99 3.62 -8.02 12.41
C LYS A 99 2.91 -9.36 12.22
N PHE A 100 1.59 -9.36 12.03
CA PHE A 100 0.82 -10.61 11.97
C PHE A 100 1.04 -11.40 10.67
N ILE A 101 1.31 -10.74 9.55
CA ILE A 101 1.69 -11.41 8.30
C ILE A 101 3.08 -12.08 8.45
N LYS A 102 4.01 -11.47 9.19
CA LYS A 102 5.32 -12.07 9.51
C LYS A 102 5.20 -13.29 10.43
N GLU A 103 4.27 -13.28 11.37
CA GLU A 103 4.03 -14.38 12.34
C GLU A 103 3.21 -15.54 11.76
N LYS A 104 2.72 -15.43 10.52
CA LYS A 104 1.90 -16.46 9.88
C LYS A 104 2.66 -17.80 9.80
N LYS A 105 2.08 -18.84 10.40
CA LYS A 105 2.68 -20.19 10.45
C LYS A 105 2.67 -20.93 9.10
N GLN A 106 1.76 -20.56 8.21
CA GLN A 106 1.58 -21.22 6.92
C GLN A 106 2.36 -20.48 5.83
N VAL A 107 3.47 -21.08 5.38
CA VAL A 107 4.18 -20.66 4.17
C VAL A 107 3.29 -21.05 2.99
N THR A 108 2.72 -20.07 2.29
CA THR A 108 2.06 -20.32 1.01
C THR A 108 3.14 -20.79 0.03
N LEU A 109 3.04 -22.06 -0.38
CA LEU A 109 4.06 -22.77 -1.16
C LEU A 109 4.45 -22.08 -2.47
N PHE A 110 3.58 -21.22 -3.02
CA PHE A 110 3.83 -20.43 -4.23
C PHE A 110 3.07 -19.11 -4.22
N THR A 111 3.66 -18.07 -3.63
CA THR A 111 3.13 -16.71 -3.77
C THR A 111 3.77 -16.01 -4.97
N LYS A 112 2.99 -15.72 -6.00
CA LYS A 112 3.46 -14.87 -7.11
C LYS A 112 3.75 -13.47 -6.55
N LYS A 113 4.97 -12.98 -6.76
CA LYS A 113 5.40 -11.65 -6.34
C LYS A 113 4.39 -10.59 -6.77
N LEU A 114 4.07 -9.67 -5.86
CA LEU A 114 3.24 -8.52 -6.16
C LEU A 114 4.00 -7.56 -7.08
N THR A 115 3.31 -7.03 -8.08
CA THR A 115 3.81 -5.94 -8.93
C THR A 115 3.06 -4.66 -8.63
N VAL A 116 3.67 -3.51 -8.89
CA VAL A 116 3.02 -2.20 -8.76
C VAL A 116 1.68 -2.17 -9.50
N GLU A 117 1.67 -2.64 -10.76
CA GLU A 117 0.47 -2.77 -11.58
C GLU A 117 -0.67 -3.55 -10.89
N LYS A 118 -0.36 -4.68 -10.25
CA LYS A 118 -1.36 -5.55 -9.62
C LYS A 118 -1.94 -4.88 -8.38
N VAL A 119 -1.07 -4.32 -7.53
CA VAL A 119 -1.50 -3.60 -6.32
C VAL A 119 -2.37 -2.42 -6.73
N PHE A 120 -1.91 -1.58 -7.66
CA PHE A 120 -2.63 -0.41 -8.13
C PHE A 120 -4.03 -0.75 -8.64
N LYS A 121 -4.14 -1.74 -9.54
CA LYS A 121 -5.43 -2.17 -10.10
C LYS A 121 -6.38 -2.74 -9.05
N ASN A 122 -5.88 -3.62 -8.18
CA ASN A 122 -6.71 -4.19 -7.11
C ASN A 122 -7.24 -3.10 -6.18
N LEU A 123 -6.42 -2.11 -5.85
CA LEU A 123 -6.86 -0.97 -5.04
C LEU A 123 -7.91 -0.14 -5.78
N GLN A 124 -7.71 0.20 -7.05
CA GLN A 124 -8.71 0.94 -7.82
C GLN A 124 -10.06 0.20 -7.89
N GLU A 125 -10.02 -1.12 -8.07
CA GLU A 125 -11.22 -1.96 -8.11
C GLU A 125 -12.08 -1.82 -6.83
N LEU A 126 -11.46 -1.65 -5.65
CA LEU A 126 -12.18 -1.48 -4.38
C LEU A 126 -13.16 -0.29 -4.41
N ALA A 127 -12.83 0.80 -5.11
CA ALA A 127 -13.70 1.96 -5.21
C ALA A 127 -14.95 1.69 -6.06
N PHE A 128 -14.86 0.78 -7.04
CA PHE A 128 -15.93 0.48 -7.98
C PHE A 128 -16.82 -0.70 -7.56
N VAL A 129 -16.40 -1.48 -6.55
CA VAL A 129 -17.22 -2.56 -5.98
C VAL A 129 -18.36 -1.97 -5.15
N THR A 130 -19.57 -1.99 -5.70
CA THR A 130 -20.80 -1.44 -5.09
C THR A 130 -21.96 -2.45 -5.13
N GLY A 131 -23.08 -2.12 -4.46
CA GLY A 131 -24.28 -2.95 -4.43
C GLY A 131 -24.26 -4.08 -3.40
N VAL A 132 -25.25 -4.98 -3.52
CA VAL A 132 -25.43 -6.11 -2.60
C VAL A 132 -24.22 -7.05 -2.66
N GLY A 133 -23.68 -7.42 -1.50
CA GLY A 133 -22.49 -8.27 -1.40
C GLY A 133 -21.15 -7.56 -1.65
N SER A 134 -21.15 -6.24 -1.90
CA SER A 134 -19.93 -5.45 -2.09
C SER A 134 -18.94 -5.55 -0.92
N GLN A 135 -19.45 -5.57 0.32
CA GLN A 135 -18.62 -5.68 1.52
C GLN A 135 -17.79 -6.96 1.54
N GLU A 136 -18.39 -8.12 1.22
CA GLU A 136 -17.67 -9.39 1.19
C GLU A 136 -16.69 -9.45 0.01
N ARG A 137 -17.06 -8.90 -1.16
CA ARG A 137 -16.15 -8.82 -2.31
C ARG A 137 -14.92 -7.95 -2.01
N LYS A 138 -15.10 -6.77 -1.41
CA LYS A 138 -14.01 -5.90 -0.96
C LYS A 138 -13.12 -6.63 0.05
N LEU A 139 -13.72 -7.32 1.03
CA LEU A 139 -13.00 -8.12 2.01
C LEU A 139 -12.15 -9.21 1.34
N THR A 140 -12.69 -9.92 0.34
CA THR A 140 -11.95 -10.94 -0.42
C THR A 140 -10.77 -10.33 -1.19
N LEU A 141 -10.99 -9.25 -1.96
CA LEU A 141 -9.93 -8.58 -2.74
C LEU A 141 -8.77 -8.12 -1.86
N ILE A 142 -9.08 -7.52 -0.70
CA ILE A 142 -8.06 -7.08 0.26
C ILE A 142 -7.33 -8.29 0.85
N THR A 143 -8.08 -9.33 1.25
CA THR A 143 -7.51 -10.54 1.85
C THR A 143 -6.55 -11.24 0.88
N GLU A 144 -6.93 -11.38 -0.40
CA GLU A 144 -6.08 -11.97 -1.44
C GLU A 144 -4.77 -11.20 -1.64
N LEU A 145 -4.85 -9.87 -1.60
CA LEU A 145 -3.69 -9.01 -1.71
C LEU A 145 -2.75 -9.19 -0.51
N LEU A 146 -3.29 -9.23 0.72
CA LEU A 146 -2.52 -9.42 1.95
C LEU A 146 -1.94 -10.83 2.08
N VAL A 147 -2.66 -11.86 1.65
CA VAL A 147 -2.14 -13.24 1.58
C VAL A 147 -0.95 -13.33 0.62
N SER A 148 -0.96 -12.50 -0.44
CA SER A 148 0.11 -12.47 -1.43
C SER A 148 1.31 -11.59 -1.03
N ALA A 149 1.17 -10.79 0.02
CA ALA A 149 2.13 -9.76 0.38
C ALA A 149 3.23 -10.30 1.30
N LYS A 150 4.46 -9.82 1.09
CA LYS A 150 5.49 -9.85 2.14
C LYS A 150 5.05 -8.97 3.33
N PRO A 151 5.62 -9.15 4.54
CA PRO A 151 5.25 -8.36 5.70
C PRO A 151 5.29 -6.83 5.46
N GLU A 152 6.39 -6.33 4.89
CA GLU A 152 6.55 -4.90 4.63
C GLU A 152 5.59 -4.42 3.52
N GLU A 153 5.32 -5.24 2.51
CA GLU A 153 4.31 -4.93 1.48
C GLU A 153 2.91 -4.79 2.12
N ALA A 154 2.56 -5.67 3.06
CA ALA A 154 1.28 -5.62 3.76
C ALA A 154 1.11 -4.29 4.52
N ARG A 155 2.15 -3.80 5.19
CA ARG A 155 2.11 -2.49 5.85
C ARG A 155 1.68 -1.37 4.91
N TYR A 156 2.35 -1.26 3.77
CA TYR A 156 2.10 -0.15 2.85
C TYR A 156 0.79 -0.31 2.08
N ILE A 157 0.36 -1.54 1.80
CA ILE A 157 -0.98 -1.82 1.26
C ILE A 157 -2.06 -1.33 2.24
N VAL A 158 -1.99 -1.74 3.52
CA VAL A 158 -2.99 -1.34 4.53
C VAL A 158 -2.99 0.17 4.73
N ARG A 159 -1.81 0.78 4.85
CA ARG A 159 -1.68 2.23 4.97
C ARG A 159 -2.26 2.98 3.76
N THR A 160 -2.03 2.49 2.54
CA THR A 160 -2.62 3.08 1.31
C THR A 160 -4.15 2.95 1.32
N ILE A 161 -4.68 1.78 1.69
CA ILE A 161 -6.13 1.54 1.73
C ILE A 161 -6.83 2.50 2.69
N LEU A 162 -6.20 2.78 3.84
CA LEU A 162 -6.72 3.69 4.86
C LEU A 162 -6.44 5.18 4.57
N GLY A 163 -5.71 5.51 3.50
CA GLY A 163 -5.32 6.89 3.18
C GLY A 163 -4.23 7.46 4.10
N GLU A 164 -3.49 6.59 4.80
CA GLU A 164 -2.50 6.96 5.81
C GLU A 164 -1.10 6.39 5.46
N LEU A 165 -0.60 6.66 4.25
CA LEU A 165 0.69 6.11 3.77
C LEU A 165 1.88 6.43 4.70
N ARG A 166 1.86 7.61 5.34
CA ARG A 166 2.83 8.04 6.37
C ARG A 166 4.30 8.14 5.91
N VAL A 167 4.57 8.27 4.61
CA VAL A 167 5.93 8.46 4.05
C VAL A 167 6.38 9.93 3.99
N GLY A 168 5.51 10.87 4.39
CA GLY A 168 5.80 12.30 4.40
C GLY A 168 6.09 12.89 3.02
N VAL A 169 5.34 12.42 2.01
CA VAL A 169 5.40 12.91 0.63
C VAL A 169 4.18 13.76 0.35
N ALA A 170 4.41 15.05 0.08
CA ALA A 170 3.39 16.00 -0.31
C ALA A 170 3.47 16.32 -1.80
N GLU A 171 2.44 16.95 -2.35
CA GLU A 171 2.34 17.27 -3.78
C GLU A 171 3.50 18.14 -4.29
N GLY A 172 3.96 19.11 -3.47
CA GLY A 172 5.14 19.92 -3.80
C GLY A 172 6.42 19.09 -3.93
N LEU A 173 6.60 18.05 -3.12
CA LEU A 173 7.76 17.14 -3.22
C LEU A 173 7.72 16.34 -4.53
N ILE A 174 6.54 15.90 -4.97
CA ILE A 174 6.36 15.19 -6.23
C ILE A 174 6.74 16.08 -7.40
N ARG A 175 6.24 17.33 -7.43
CA ARG A 175 6.61 18.31 -8.46
C ARG A 175 8.11 18.52 -8.50
N ASP A 176 8.72 18.82 -7.34
CA ASP A 176 10.15 19.09 -7.24
C ASP A 176 10.97 17.85 -7.69
N ALA A 177 10.51 16.64 -7.38
CA ALA A 177 11.16 15.39 -7.78
C ALA A 177 11.02 15.08 -9.28
N ILE A 178 9.91 15.45 -9.91
CA ILE A 178 9.74 15.33 -11.37
C ILE A 178 10.71 16.26 -12.09
N VAL A 179 10.86 17.51 -11.63
CA VAL A 179 11.82 18.48 -12.18
C VAL A 179 13.27 18.03 -11.99
N GLU A 180 13.59 17.39 -10.87
CA GLU A 180 14.92 16.80 -10.64
C GLU A 180 15.15 15.53 -11.50
N ALA A 181 14.07 14.84 -11.87
CA ALA A 181 14.14 13.58 -12.61
C ALA A 181 14.31 13.78 -14.13
N PHE A 182 13.71 14.82 -14.70
CA PHE A 182 13.60 15.02 -16.16
C PHE A 182 13.85 16.48 -16.53
#